data_AF-A0A7J6QYV4-F1
#
_entry.id   AF-A0A7J6QYV4-F1
#
_cell.length_a   1.000
_cell.length_b   1.000
_cell.length_c   1.000
_cell.angle_alpha   90.00
_cell.angle_beta   90.00
_cell.angle_gamma   90.00
#
_symmetry.space_group_name_H-M   'P 1'
#
loop_
_entity.id
_entity.type
_entity.pdbx_description
1 polymer ?
#
loop_
_entity_poly.entity_id
_entity_poly.type
_entity_poly.pdbx_seq_one_letter_code
_entity_poly.pdbx_strand_id
1 'polypeptide(L)'
;MVKIDEAVADEFRRERTGWLVIPDDGARRSGVRTADRVPVVPPQHGVGRIPGSRRGTVPLVSAEEIGYHMALARAPSTNRKRGYTIRNYEDMCLSSGLVSFPVSGQSLTAYIVGLTKKALKYETVTDYVGTVKLESRKLSDYVLSQMENEQVRLALQAAKRLLGNRSTKRTVTLDISQ
;
A
#
# COMPACT_ATOMS: atom_id res chain seq x y z
N MET A 1 -1.40 5.69 -24.98
CA MET A 1 -2.04 4.78 -24.01
C MET A 1 -1.04 3.65 -23.76
N VAL A 2 -0.31 3.68 -22.64
CA VAL A 2 0.68 2.62 -22.34
C VAL A 2 -0.11 1.38 -21.91
N LYS A 3 -0.16 0.37 -22.76
CA LYS A 3 -0.69 -0.95 -22.40
C LYS A 3 0.37 -1.64 -21.56
N ILE A 4 0.15 -1.70 -20.27
CA ILE A 4 0.88 -2.62 -19.39
C ILE A 4 0.37 -4.03 -19.72
N ASP A 5 1.30 -4.96 -19.89
CA ASP A 5 1.00 -6.36 -20.18
C ASP A 5 0.25 -7.01 -19.01
N GLU A 6 -0.85 -7.69 -19.32
CA GLU A 6 -1.73 -8.34 -18.35
C GLU A 6 -1.02 -9.49 -17.61
N ALA A 7 -0.01 -10.10 -18.26
CA ALA A 7 0.85 -11.10 -17.63
C ALA A 7 1.71 -10.50 -16.49
N VAL A 8 2.18 -9.26 -16.65
CA VAL A 8 2.90 -8.54 -15.60
C VAL A 8 1.95 -8.21 -14.45
N ALA A 9 0.71 -7.81 -14.74
CA ALA A 9 -0.28 -7.56 -13.69
C ALA A 9 -0.68 -8.83 -12.90
N ASP A 10 -0.62 -10.02 -13.52
CA ASP A 10 -0.92 -11.31 -12.90
C ASP A 10 0.21 -11.86 -12.04
N GLU A 11 1.45 -11.74 -12.50
CA GLU A 11 2.65 -12.09 -11.72
C GLU A 11 2.71 -11.27 -10.42
N PHE A 12 2.38 -9.98 -10.51
CA PHE A 12 2.26 -9.08 -9.38
C PHE A 12 1.17 -9.49 -8.38
N ARG A 13 0.03 -10.01 -8.85
CA ARG A 13 -1.05 -10.49 -7.95
C ARG A 13 -0.62 -11.70 -7.14
N ARG A 14 0.22 -12.58 -7.70
CA ARG A 14 0.73 -13.79 -7.04
C ARG A 14 1.77 -13.46 -5.97
N GLU A 15 2.71 -12.55 -6.24
CA GLU A 15 3.73 -12.19 -5.26
C GLU A 15 3.16 -11.43 -4.03
N ARG A 16 1.98 -10.82 -4.16
CA ARG A 16 1.37 -9.91 -3.17
C ARG A 16 0.80 -10.60 -1.92
N THR A 17 0.43 -11.88 -2.01
CA THR A 17 -0.28 -12.58 -0.91
C THR A 17 0.54 -12.70 0.38
N GLY A 18 1.88 -12.71 0.30
CA GLY A 18 2.76 -12.73 1.48
C GLY A 18 2.94 -11.39 2.21
N TRP A 19 2.61 -10.26 1.58
CA TRP A 19 3.02 -8.92 2.06
C TRP A 19 1.94 -8.16 2.84
N LEU A 20 0.67 -8.51 2.64
CA LEU A 20 -0.49 -7.76 3.15
C LEU A 20 -1.28 -8.51 4.23
N VAL A 21 -0.94 -9.76 4.48
CA VAL A 21 -1.61 -10.63 5.45
C VAL A 21 -0.53 -11.26 6.32
N ILE A 22 -0.43 -10.80 7.58
CA ILE A 22 0.06 -11.70 8.63
C ILE A 22 -1.14 -12.60 8.90
N PRO A 23 -1.05 -13.94 8.72
CA PRO A 23 -2.11 -14.84 9.12
C PRO A 23 -2.47 -14.57 10.58
N ASP A 24 -3.74 -14.25 10.82
CA ASP A 24 -4.26 -14.04 12.16
C ASP A 24 -4.40 -15.44 12.80
N ASP A 25 -3.32 -15.97 13.39
CA ASP A 25 -3.31 -17.24 14.15
C ASP A 25 -4.13 -17.15 15.46
N GLY A 26 -5.08 -16.23 15.56
CA GLY A 26 -5.79 -15.85 16.79
C GLY A 26 -7.24 -16.29 16.92
N ALA A 27 -7.84 -16.96 15.93
CA ALA A 27 -9.29 -17.23 15.92
C ALA A 27 -9.69 -18.70 16.14
N ARG A 28 -8.91 -19.49 16.89
CA ARG A 28 -9.38 -20.75 17.49
C ARG A 28 -9.16 -20.73 19.01
N ARG A 29 -10.05 -20.05 19.73
CA ARG A 29 -10.20 -20.27 21.17
C ARG A 29 -11.05 -21.52 21.41
N SER A 30 -10.43 -22.56 21.96
CA SER A 30 -11.11 -23.52 22.82
C SER A 30 -10.09 -24.27 23.67
N GLY A 31 -10.00 -23.87 24.95
CA GLY A 31 -9.68 -24.78 26.04
C GLY A 31 -8.20 -25.03 26.35
N VAL A 32 -7.89 -24.90 27.64
CA VAL A 32 -6.71 -25.42 28.36
C VAL A 32 -5.47 -24.50 28.39
N ARG A 33 -5.31 -23.87 29.57
CA ARG A 33 -4.04 -23.34 30.08
C ARG A 33 -3.03 -24.49 30.21
N THR A 34 -1.88 -24.36 29.57
CA THR A 34 -0.57 -24.80 30.09
C THR A 34 0.54 -24.17 29.26
N ALA A 35 1.46 -23.51 29.97
CA ALA A 35 2.90 -23.33 29.73
C ALA A 35 3.47 -23.23 28.29
N ASP A 36 4.32 -22.22 28.12
CA ASP A 36 5.48 -22.19 27.20
C ASP A 36 5.30 -22.75 25.79
N ARG A 37 4.84 -21.90 24.87
CA ARG A 37 5.10 -22.12 23.43
C ARG A 37 5.46 -20.81 22.74
N VAL A 38 6.76 -20.66 22.49
CA VAL A 38 7.33 -19.79 21.45
C VAL A 38 6.65 -20.14 20.10
N PRO A 39 6.33 -19.16 19.23
CA PRO A 39 5.74 -19.45 17.93
C PRO A 39 6.63 -20.39 17.13
N VAL A 40 6.03 -21.48 16.65
CA VAL A 40 6.69 -22.48 15.80
C VAL A 40 7.06 -21.82 14.48
N VAL A 41 8.36 -21.62 14.28
CA VAL A 41 8.95 -21.28 12.99
C VAL A 41 8.63 -22.43 12.03
N PRO A 42 8.12 -22.16 10.80
CA PRO A 42 7.89 -23.21 9.81
C PRO A 42 9.17 -24.01 9.55
N PRO A 43 9.07 -25.31 9.20
CA PRO A 43 10.20 -26.22 9.20
C PRO A 43 11.27 -25.76 8.21
N GLN A 44 12.38 -25.25 8.76
CA GLN A 44 13.60 -24.97 8.03
C GLN A 44 14.02 -26.26 7.31
N HIS A 45 13.85 -26.30 5.99
CA HIS A 45 14.43 -27.35 5.18
C HIS A 45 15.95 -27.17 5.20
N GLY A 46 16.61 -27.98 6.04
CA GLY A 46 18.03 -28.33 5.93
C GLY A 46 19.05 -27.24 6.27
N VAL A 47 19.25 -26.93 7.56
CA VAL A 47 20.48 -26.25 8.00
C VAL A 47 21.57 -27.30 8.26
N GLY A 48 22.47 -27.46 7.29
CA GLY A 48 23.81 -27.98 7.57
C GLY A 48 24.58 -26.98 8.45
N ARG A 49 25.15 -27.49 9.55
CA ARG A 49 25.90 -26.75 10.59
C ARG A 49 26.88 -25.71 10.05
N ILE A 50 26.97 -24.56 10.73
CA ILE A 50 28.12 -23.65 10.64
C ILE A 50 29.11 -24.02 11.76
N PRO A 51 30.34 -24.43 11.40
CA PRO A 51 31.49 -24.05 12.21
C PRO A 51 32.64 -23.54 11.33
N GLY A 52 33.08 -22.29 11.59
CA GLY A 52 34.39 -21.76 11.18
C GLY A 52 34.63 -21.56 9.67
N SER A 53 34.59 -20.30 9.24
CA SER A 53 35.18 -19.79 7.98
C SER A 53 34.97 -20.63 6.70
N ARG A 54 33.87 -20.40 6.01
CA ARG A 54 33.78 -20.50 4.55
C ARG A 54 32.97 -19.32 4.08
N ARG A 55 33.31 -18.72 2.94
CA ARG A 55 32.50 -17.66 2.30
C ARG A 55 31.06 -18.14 2.22
N GLY A 56 30.24 -17.75 3.19
CA GLY A 56 28.87 -18.17 3.30
C GLY A 56 28.15 -17.55 2.12
N THR A 57 27.59 -18.37 1.24
CA THR A 57 26.63 -17.89 0.26
C THR A 57 25.46 -17.31 1.04
N VAL A 58 25.21 -16.01 0.86
CA VAL A 58 24.03 -15.35 1.40
C VAL A 58 22.81 -16.13 0.87
N PRO A 59 21.92 -16.65 1.75
CA PRO A 59 20.77 -17.40 1.28
C PRO A 59 19.91 -16.54 0.36
N LEU A 60 19.45 -17.13 -0.74
CA LEU A 60 18.52 -16.48 -1.65
C LEU A 60 17.18 -16.36 -0.92
N VAL A 61 16.78 -15.12 -0.63
CA VAL A 61 15.52 -14.82 0.06
C VAL A 61 14.45 -14.55 -1.00
N SER A 62 13.30 -15.20 -0.88
CA SER A 62 12.16 -14.97 -1.76
C SER A 62 11.54 -13.58 -1.51
N ALA A 63 10.85 -13.04 -2.51
CA ALA A 63 10.07 -11.81 -2.33
C ALA A 63 9.09 -11.97 -1.15
N GLU A 64 8.37 -13.08 -1.06
CA GLU A 64 7.41 -13.34 0.03
C GLU A 64 8.06 -13.27 1.43
N GLU A 65 9.26 -13.82 1.60
CA GLU A 65 10.00 -13.75 2.88
C GLU A 65 10.44 -12.32 3.21
N ILE A 66 10.93 -11.56 2.22
CA ILE A 66 11.25 -10.14 2.41
C ILE A 66 9.98 -9.40 2.88
N GLY A 67 8.82 -9.74 2.33
CA GLY A 67 7.56 -9.14 2.70
C GLY A 67 7.05 -9.46 4.07
N TYR A 68 7.15 -10.73 4.43
CA TYR A 68 6.86 -11.18 5.76
C TYR A 68 7.73 -10.46 6.80
N HIS A 69 9.04 -10.34 6.56
CA HIS A 69 9.95 -9.61 7.44
C HIS A 69 9.66 -8.11 7.49
N MET A 70 9.33 -7.48 6.37
CA MET A 70 8.91 -6.07 6.35
C MET A 70 7.59 -5.84 7.10
N ALA A 71 6.66 -6.79 7.05
CA ALA A 71 5.40 -6.71 7.77
C ALA A 71 5.60 -6.89 9.28
N LEU A 72 6.45 -7.83 9.70
CA LEU A 72 6.81 -8.04 11.10
C LEU A 72 7.47 -6.82 11.75
N ALA A 73 8.27 -6.06 10.98
CA ALA A 73 8.92 -4.86 11.48
C ALA A 73 7.95 -3.70 11.79
N ARG A 74 6.67 -3.82 11.43
CA ARG A 74 5.66 -2.76 11.56
C ARG A 74 4.61 -3.11 12.61
N ALA A 75 4.02 -2.08 13.21
CA ALA A 75 2.85 -2.27 14.05
C ALA A 75 1.68 -2.89 13.24
N PRO A 76 0.92 -3.85 13.80
CA PRO A 76 -0.20 -4.50 13.10
C PRO A 76 -1.25 -3.51 12.56
N SER A 77 -1.51 -2.42 13.29
CA SER A 77 -2.43 -1.34 12.86
C SER A 77 -1.96 -0.64 11.58
N THR A 78 -0.65 -0.43 11.44
CA THR A 78 -0.04 0.15 10.23
C THR A 78 -0.17 -0.79 9.04
N ASN A 79 0.02 -2.10 9.23
CA ASN A 79 -0.15 -3.08 8.17
C ASN A 79 -1.61 -3.15 7.70
N ARG A 80 -2.57 -3.16 8.63
CA ARG A 80 -4.01 -3.09 8.31
C ARG A 80 -4.36 -1.84 7.51
N LYS A 81 -3.87 -0.67 7.94
CA LYS A 81 -4.09 0.60 7.23
C LYS A 81 -3.52 0.57 5.82
N ARG A 82 -2.29 0.09 5.64
CA ARG A 82 -1.67 -0.05 4.32
C ARG A 82 -2.44 -1.01 3.43
N GLY A 83 -2.78 -2.20 3.93
CA GLY A 83 -3.55 -3.19 3.19
C GLY A 83 -4.94 -2.71 2.81
N TYR A 84 -5.58 -1.86 3.62
CA TYR A 84 -6.81 -1.18 3.26
C TYR A 84 -6.59 -0.18 2.12
N THR A 85 -5.58 0.68 2.24
CA THR A 85 -5.27 1.70 1.21
C THR A 85 -4.99 1.08 -0.15
N ILE A 86 -4.20 0.00 -0.18
CA ILE A 86 -3.88 -0.71 -1.43
C ILE A 86 -5.12 -1.36 -2.03
N ARG A 87 -5.92 -2.07 -1.24
CA ARG A 87 -7.19 -2.66 -1.72
C ARG A 87 -8.15 -1.62 -2.27
N ASN A 88 -8.36 -0.52 -1.55
CA ASN A 88 -9.25 0.57 -2.01
C ASN A 88 -8.73 1.25 -3.30
N TYR A 89 -7.41 1.27 -3.52
CA TYR A 89 -6.84 1.72 -4.79
C TYR A 89 -7.08 0.71 -5.92
N GLU A 90 -6.86 -0.57 -5.67
CA GLU A 90 -7.08 -1.64 -6.65
C GLU A 90 -8.55 -1.77 -7.05
N ASP A 91 -9.47 -1.70 -6.08
CA ASP A 91 -10.91 -1.71 -6.33
C ASP A 91 -11.34 -0.52 -7.21
N MET A 92 -10.73 0.65 -6.98
CA MET A 92 -10.94 1.84 -7.82
C MET A 92 -10.39 1.64 -9.23
N CYS A 93 -9.18 1.09 -9.36
CA CYS A 93 -8.57 0.79 -10.65
C CYS A 93 -9.44 -0.20 -11.43
N LEU A 94 -9.86 -1.30 -10.79
CA LEU A 94 -10.70 -2.32 -11.40
C LEU A 94 -12.03 -1.75 -11.88
N SER A 95 -12.73 -0.98 -11.03
CA SER A 95 -14.00 -0.33 -11.40
C SER A 95 -13.86 0.75 -12.49
N SER A 96 -12.66 1.29 -12.68
CA SER A 96 -12.36 2.31 -13.69
C SER A 96 -11.73 1.74 -14.96
N GLY A 97 -11.55 0.41 -15.07
CA GLY A 97 -10.87 -0.23 -16.20
C GLY A 97 -9.37 0.13 -16.29
N LEU A 98 -8.74 0.47 -15.16
CA LEU A 98 -7.33 0.82 -15.07
C LEU A 98 -6.53 -0.33 -14.47
N VAL A 99 -5.29 -0.46 -14.90
CA VAL A 99 -4.32 -1.36 -14.26
C VAL A 99 -3.84 -0.72 -12.96
N SER A 100 -3.81 -1.50 -11.88
CA SER A 100 -3.33 -1.07 -10.56
C SER A 100 -1.80 -1.06 -10.47
N PHE A 101 -1.13 -2.07 -11.03
CA PHE A 101 0.33 -2.18 -11.00
C PHE A 101 0.92 -2.59 -12.36
N PRO A 102 2.09 -2.03 -12.75
CA PRO A 102 2.79 -0.90 -12.14
C PRO A 102 1.96 0.39 -12.12
N VAL A 103 2.16 1.19 -11.07
CA VAL A 103 1.39 2.40 -10.84
C VAL A 103 1.72 3.45 -11.90
N SER A 104 0.72 3.89 -12.66
CA SER A 104 0.84 4.97 -13.64
C SER A 104 0.39 6.32 -13.09
N GLY A 105 0.83 7.42 -13.70
CA GLY A 105 0.36 8.76 -13.36
C GLY A 105 -1.17 8.89 -13.47
N GLN A 106 -1.75 8.30 -14.52
CA GLN A 106 -3.19 8.30 -14.76
C GLN A 106 -3.96 7.57 -13.65
N SER A 107 -3.50 6.40 -13.22
CA SER A 107 -4.15 5.64 -12.14
C SER A 107 -4.12 6.38 -10.80
N LEU A 108 -3.00 7.05 -10.47
CA LEU A 108 -2.91 7.87 -9.25
C LEU A 108 -3.78 9.13 -9.34
N THR A 109 -3.83 9.78 -10.49
CA THR A 109 -4.71 10.93 -10.70
C THR A 109 -6.17 10.53 -10.54
N ALA A 110 -6.59 9.42 -11.14
CA ALA A 110 -7.94 8.88 -10.96
C ALA A 110 -8.24 8.59 -9.47
N TYR A 111 -7.28 8.00 -8.76
CA TYR A 111 -7.41 7.75 -7.34
C TYR A 111 -7.57 9.04 -6.53
N ILE A 112 -6.72 10.05 -6.76
CA ILE A 112 -6.81 11.36 -6.09
C ILE A 112 -8.17 12.01 -6.34
N VAL A 113 -8.66 11.97 -7.57
CA VAL A 113 -9.99 12.50 -7.91
C VAL A 113 -11.08 11.75 -7.15
N GLY A 114 -11.01 10.42 -7.09
CA GLY A 114 -11.94 9.59 -6.32
C GLY A 114 -11.94 9.91 -4.83
N LEU A 115 -10.76 10.04 -4.22
CA LEU A 115 -10.62 10.41 -2.80
C LEU A 115 -11.12 11.83 -2.52
N THR A 116 -10.89 12.76 -3.45
CA THR A 116 -11.40 14.15 -3.36
C THR A 116 -12.93 14.19 -3.44
N LYS A 117 -13.53 13.38 -4.33
CA LYS A 117 -14.99 13.23 -4.42
C LYS A 117 -15.58 12.66 -3.13
N LYS A 118 -14.90 11.70 -2.50
CA LYS A 118 -15.25 11.15 -1.16
C LYS A 118 -15.07 12.16 -0.01
N ALA A 119 -14.65 13.40 -0.29
CA ALA A 119 -14.49 14.46 0.69
C ALA A 119 -13.50 14.12 1.83
N LEU A 120 -12.51 13.27 1.58
CA LEU A 120 -11.50 12.94 2.58
C LEU A 120 -10.64 14.16 2.91
N LYS A 121 -10.09 14.20 4.13
CA LYS A 121 -9.12 15.22 4.54
C LYS A 121 -7.89 15.18 3.61
N TYR A 122 -7.35 16.34 3.28
CA TYR A 122 -6.21 16.44 2.35
C TYR A 122 -5.01 15.62 2.83
N GLU A 123 -4.75 15.60 4.15
CA GLU A 123 -3.67 14.82 4.76
C GLU A 123 -3.86 13.31 4.52
N THR A 124 -5.12 12.85 4.54
CA THR A 124 -5.46 11.45 4.26
C THR A 124 -5.24 11.12 2.79
N VAL A 125 -5.61 12.04 1.88
CA VAL A 125 -5.36 11.87 0.44
C VAL A 125 -3.85 11.75 0.17
N THR A 126 -3.04 12.63 0.76
CA THR A 126 -1.58 12.59 0.59
C THR A 126 -0.97 11.31 1.17
N ASP A 127 -1.43 10.86 2.33
CA ASP A 127 -0.97 9.63 2.98
C ASP A 127 -1.30 8.39 2.15
N TYR A 128 -2.51 8.35 1.56
CA TYR A 128 -2.94 7.23 0.72
C TYR A 128 -2.13 7.16 -0.57
N VAL A 129 -1.92 8.28 -1.25
CA VAL A 129 -1.09 8.35 -2.46
C VAL A 129 0.36 7.98 -2.14
N GLY A 130 0.91 8.48 -1.03
CA GLY A 130 2.26 8.13 -0.58
C GLY A 130 2.42 6.63 -0.30
N THR A 131 1.41 6.02 0.34
CA THR A 131 1.38 4.57 0.58
C THR A 131 1.38 3.78 -0.72
N VAL A 132 0.54 4.15 -1.69
CA VAL A 132 0.48 3.46 -3.00
C VAL A 132 1.81 3.58 -3.74
N LYS A 133 2.41 4.78 -3.80
CA LYS A 133 3.73 4.98 -4.42
C LYS A 133 4.82 4.14 -3.76
N LEU A 134 4.82 4.07 -2.42
CA LEU A 134 5.82 3.33 -1.67
C LEU A 134 5.71 1.82 -1.89
N GLU A 135 4.49 1.27 -1.86
CA GLU A 135 4.29 -0.16 -2.12
C GLU A 135 4.52 -0.50 -3.60
N SER A 136 4.21 0.39 -4.54
CA SER A 136 4.53 0.19 -5.97
C SER A 136 6.03 0.01 -6.21
N ARG A 137 6.89 0.72 -5.48
CA ARG A 137 8.35 0.61 -5.61
C ARG A 137 8.91 -0.70 -5.08
N LYS A 138 8.16 -1.41 -4.24
CA LYS A 138 8.55 -2.74 -3.78
C LYS A 138 8.16 -3.84 -4.75
N LEU A 139 7.05 -3.61 -5.45
CA LEU A 139 6.50 -4.58 -6.40
C LEU A 139 7.09 -4.39 -7.79
N SER A 140 7.52 -3.17 -8.15
CA SER A 140 8.05 -2.85 -9.47
C SER A 140 9.22 -1.86 -9.40
N ASP A 141 10.22 -2.07 -10.26
CA ASP A 141 11.26 -1.09 -10.57
C ASP A 141 10.73 0.08 -11.41
N TYR A 142 9.43 0.09 -11.75
CA TYR A 142 8.81 1.16 -12.51
C TYR A 142 8.81 2.48 -11.73
N VAL A 143 9.54 3.45 -12.27
CA VAL A 143 9.57 4.83 -11.77
C VAL A 143 8.67 5.69 -12.65
N LEU A 144 7.75 6.43 -12.01
CA LEU A 144 6.93 7.43 -12.70
C LEU A 144 7.81 8.41 -13.47
N SER A 145 7.47 8.65 -14.74
CA SER A 145 8.13 9.66 -15.56
C SER A 145 7.96 11.07 -14.97
N GLN A 146 8.76 12.03 -15.43
CA GLN A 146 8.64 13.43 -15.01
C GLN A 146 7.24 13.99 -15.30
N MET A 147 6.67 13.65 -16.46
CA MET A 147 5.33 14.07 -16.86
C MET A 147 4.24 13.48 -15.96
N GLU A 148 4.34 12.20 -15.61
CA GLU A 148 3.39 11.56 -14.70
C GLU A 148 3.49 12.13 -13.28
N ASN A 149 4.71 12.42 -12.82
CA ASN A 149 4.90 13.09 -11.52
C ASN A 149 4.25 14.48 -11.51
N GLU A 150 4.38 15.23 -12.59
CA GLU A 150 3.73 16.54 -12.72
C GLU A 150 2.20 16.42 -12.75
N GLN A 151 1.67 15.43 -13.46
CA GLN A 151 0.22 15.14 -13.46
C GLN A 151 -0.32 14.84 -12.06
N VAL A 152 0.41 14.02 -11.29
CA VAL A 152 0.05 13.69 -9.91
C VAL A 152 0.17 14.93 -9.01
N ARG A 153 1.21 15.76 -9.20
CA ARG A 153 1.40 17.02 -8.45
C ARG A 153 0.24 17.97 -8.67
N LEU A 154 -0.18 18.17 -9.92
CA LEU A 154 -1.31 19.02 -10.28
C LEU A 154 -2.63 18.48 -9.70
N ALA A 155 -2.83 17.16 -9.72
CA ALA A 155 -4.01 16.54 -9.12
C ALA A 155 -4.07 16.76 -7.60
N LEU A 156 -2.94 16.62 -6.89
CA LEU A 156 -2.86 16.93 -5.46
C LEU A 156 -3.10 18.41 -5.16
N GLN A 157 -2.56 19.31 -5.99
CA GLN A 157 -2.79 20.75 -5.85
C GLN A 157 -4.27 21.12 -6.05
N ALA A 158 -4.95 20.49 -7.01
CA ALA A 158 -6.38 20.63 -7.20
C ALA A 158 -7.17 20.08 -6.01
N ALA A 159 -6.83 18.90 -5.50
CA ALA A 159 -7.44 18.31 -4.32
C ALA A 159 -7.31 19.22 -3.10
N LYS A 160 -6.13 19.80 -2.86
CA LYS A 160 -5.89 20.76 -1.77
C LYS A 160 -6.84 21.96 -1.84
N ARG A 161 -7.01 22.55 -3.02
CA ARG A 161 -7.91 23.69 -3.23
C ARG A 161 -9.38 23.30 -3.00
N LEU A 162 -9.81 22.18 -3.57
CA LEU A 162 -11.20 21.71 -3.47
C LEU A 162 -11.60 21.31 -2.04
N LEU A 163 -10.68 20.68 -1.30
CA LEU A 163 -10.93 20.26 0.08
C LEU A 163 -10.76 21.43 1.06
N GLY A 164 -9.83 22.36 0.79
CA GLY A 164 -9.65 23.58 1.58
C GLY A 164 -10.84 24.53 1.48
N ASN A 165 -11.43 24.68 0.29
CA ASN A 165 -12.62 25.52 0.08
C ASN A 165 -13.90 24.95 0.72
N ARG A 166 -13.90 23.67 1.13
CA ARG A 166 -15.02 23.08 1.89
C ARG A 166 -14.95 23.42 3.38
N SER A 167 -13.83 23.96 3.87
CA SER A 167 -13.59 24.19 5.30
C SER A 167 -14.16 25.52 5.84
N THR A 168 -14.87 26.32 5.05
CA THR A 168 -15.36 27.62 5.52
C THR A 168 -16.77 27.91 5.00
N LYS A 169 -17.78 27.37 5.69
CA LYS A 169 -19.01 28.15 5.87
C LYS A 169 -18.72 29.22 6.93
N ARG A 170 -18.05 30.31 6.54
CA ARG A 170 -18.24 31.59 7.23
C ARG A 170 -19.49 32.20 6.64
N THR A 171 -20.58 32.19 7.38
CA THR A 171 -21.69 33.11 7.16
C THR A 171 -21.12 34.51 7.21
N VAL A 172 -20.98 35.13 6.04
CA VAL A 172 -20.81 36.58 5.95
C VAL A 172 -22.21 37.15 6.14
N THR A 173 -22.54 37.58 7.36
CA THR A 173 -23.62 38.54 7.55
C THR A 173 -23.19 39.81 6.82
N LEU A 174 -23.83 40.07 5.68
CA LEU A 174 -23.81 41.40 5.07
C LEU A 174 -24.66 42.28 6.00
N ASP A 175 -24.02 42.96 6.95
CA ASP A 175 -24.65 44.12 7.59
C ASP A 175 -24.72 45.21 6.53
N ILE A 176 -25.88 45.27 5.87
CA ILE A 176 -26.31 46.43 5.09
C ILE A 176 -26.96 47.38 6.10
N SER A 177 -26.14 48.13 6.82
CA SER A 177 -26.62 49.33 7.50
C SER A 177 -26.68 50.46 6.48
N GLN A 178 -27.92 50.81 6.13
CA GLN A 178 -28.32 52.03 5.41
C GLN A 178 -28.17 53.26 6.29
#